data_AF-A0A2A8UVM7-F1
#
_entry.id   AF-A0A2A8UVM7-F1
#
_cell.length_a   1.000
_cell.length_b   1.000
_cell.length_c   1.000
_cell.angle_alpha   90.00
_cell.angle_beta   90.00
_cell.angle_gamma   90.00
#
_symmetry.space_group_name_H-M   'P 1'
#
loop_
_entity.id
_entity.type
_entity.pdbx_description
1 polymer ?
#
loop_
_entity_poly.entity_id
_entity_poly.type
_entity_poly.pdbx_seq_one_letter_code
_entity_poly.pdbx_strand_id
1 'polypeptide(L)'
;MENKIMIQLLNEIKSFKLWANTADTSYGEWETDYLHWDKINKAAEQLIQEIPVKQWNEDLLNEFLYILARDNECEIILYHLINFPNQLVSLAKHTVSFPDQDARWQIAYGLGELDETTAEIQRILEKFLVDEHEYVRRRASFAYEKKF
;
A
#
# COMPACT_ATOMS: atom_id res chain seq x y z
N MET A 1 -20.27 -12.64 -1.04
CA MET A 1 -19.08 -12.98 -0.24
C MET A 1 -18.09 -11.81 -0.29
N GLU A 2 -17.75 -11.35 -1.51
CA GLU A 2 -16.94 -10.15 -1.80
C GLU A 2 -17.29 -8.92 -0.93
N ASN A 3 -18.55 -8.48 -0.89
CA ASN A 3 -18.97 -7.35 -0.06
C ASN A 3 -18.61 -7.49 1.42
N LYS A 4 -18.58 -8.72 1.97
CA LYS A 4 -18.26 -8.94 3.38
C LYS A 4 -16.77 -8.67 3.66
N ILE A 5 -15.88 -9.07 2.74
CA ILE A 5 -14.44 -8.90 2.87
C ILE A 5 -14.08 -7.42 2.78
N MET A 6 -14.64 -6.72 1.79
CA MET A 6 -14.47 -5.27 1.65
C MET A 6 -14.94 -4.52 2.91
N ILE A 7 -16.16 -4.82 3.38
CA ILE A 7 -16.72 -4.21 4.60
C ILE A 7 -15.86 -4.52 5.83
N GLN A 8 -15.31 -5.73 5.93
CA GLN A 8 -14.45 -6.10 7.04
C GLN A 8 -13.20 -5.23 7.09
N LEU A 9 -12.46 -5.09 5.99
CA LEU A 9 -11.28 -4.23 5.96
C LEU A 9 -11.65 -2.77 6.29
N LEU A 10 -12.70 -2.24 5.68
CA LEU A 10 -13.15 -0.87 5.93
C LEU A 10 -13.52 -0.63 7.40
N ASN A 11 -14.09 -1.61 8.09
CA ASN A 11 -14.40 -1.51 9.52
C ASN A 11 -13.13 -1.51 10.40
N GLU A 12 -12.12 -2.31 10.04
CA GLU A 12 -10.85 -2.32 10.77
C GLU A 12 -10.08 -0.99 10.55
N ILE A 13 -10.07 -0.48 9.31
CA ILE A 13 -9.48 0.85 9.00
C ILE A 13 -10.24 1.96 9.74
N LYS A 14 -11.57 1.89 9.80
CA LYS A 14 -12.37 2.84 10.60
C LYS A 14 -11.99 2.78 12.08
N SER A 15 -11.75 1.59 12.62
CA SER A 15 -11.34 1.42 14.02
C SER A 15 -9.96 2.02 14.27
N PHE A 16 -9.01 1.81 13.34
CA PHE A 16 -7.71 2.48 13.36
C PHE A 16 -7.85 3.99 13.36
N LYS A 17 -8.64 4.56 12.44
CA LYS A 17 -8.86 6.01 12.35
C LYS A 17 -9.48 6.59 13.62
N LEU A 18 -10.40 5.87 14.25
CA LEU A 18 -11.01 6.28 15.52
C LEU A 18 -9.97 6.30 16.65
N TRP A 19 -9.11 5.28 16.73
CA TRP A 19 -8.03 5.23 17.70
C TRP A 19 -6.98 6.31 17.43
N ALA A 20 -6.60 6.54 16.18
CA ALA A 20 -5.61 7.54 15.77
C ALA A 20 -5.98 8.96 16.22
N ASN A 21 -7.27 9.29 16.30
CA ASN A 21 -7.74 10.57 16.85
C ASN A 21 -7.45 10.75 18.35
N THR A 22 -7.06 9.69 19.05
CA THR A 22 -6.75 9.67 20.48
C THR A 22 -5.30 9.32 20.78
N ALA A 23 -4.53 8.95 19.76
CA ALA A 23 -3.13 8.56 19.88
C ALA A 23 -2.22 9.80 20.05
N ASP A 24 -1.08 9.62 20.71
CA ASP A 24 -0.02 10.62 20.73
C ASP A 24 0.76 10.55 19.42
N THR A 25 0.55 11.53 18.54
CA THR A 25 1.20 11.62 17.23
C THR A 25 2.43 12.53 17.24
N SER A 26 2.95 12.87 18.42
CA SER A 26 4.10 13.79 18.57
C SER A 26 5.45 13.18 18.20
N TYR A 27 5.50 11.87 17.96
CA TYR A 27 6.70 11.12 17.64
C TYR A 27 6.50 10.24 16.40
N GLY A 28 7.59 9.80 15.77
CA GLY A 28 7.53 8.91 14.61
C GLY A 28 7.10 7.49 14.99
N GLU A 29 6.55 6.73 14.04
CA GLU A 29 6.13 5.33 14.24
C GLU A 29 5.02 5.14 15.28
N TRP A 30 4.33 6.22 15.69
CA TRP A 30 3.22 6.16 16.64
C TRP A 30 2.12 5.20 16.19
N GLU A 31 1.97 4.98 14.88
CA GLU A 31 1.03 4.01 14.33
C GLU A 31 1.25 2.58 14.86
N THR A 32 2.48 2.23 15.26
CA THR A 32 2.83 0.90 15.81
C THR A 32 2.18 0.61 17.17
N ASP A 33 1.73 1.65 17.90
CA ASP A 33 1.01 1.49 19.17
C ASP A 33 -0.41 0.90 18.99
N TYR A 34 -0.93 0.84 17.76
CA TYR A 34 -2.25 0.26 17.51
C TYR A 34 -2.25 -1.27 17.71
N LEU A 35 -2.81 -1.71 18.83
CA LEU A 35 -2.82 -3.12 19.24
C LEU A 35 -3.64 -4.07 18.34
N HIS A 36 -4.31 -3.57 17.30
CA HIS A 36 -5.17 -4.38 16.42
C HIS A 36 -4.69 -4.40 14.96
N TRP A 37 -3.41 -4.15 14.71
CA TRP A 37 -2.78 -4.37 13.41
C TRP A 37 -2.98 -5.79 12.88
N ASP A 38 -3.03 -6.79 13.74
CA ASP A 38 -3.30 -8.19 13.37
C ASP A 38 -4.61 -8.35 12.58
N LYS A 39 -5.65 -7.62 12.96
CA LYS A 39 -6.95 -7.65 12.29
C LYS A 39 -6.92 -6.96 10.93
N ILE A 40 -6.23 -5.82 10.85
CA ILE A 40 -6.03 -5.08 9.60
C ILE A 40 -5.25 -5.93 8.61
N ASN A 41 -4.11 -6.47 9.04
CA ASN A 41 -3.22 -7.28 8.21
C ASN A 41 -3.96 -8.49 7.66
N LYS A 42 -4.69 -9.21 8.53
CA LYS A 42 -5.52 -10.34 8.10
C LYS A 42 -6.61 -9.95 7.11
N ALA A 43 -7.30 -8.83 7.33
CA ALA A 43 -8.35 -8.37 6.42
C ALA A 43 -7.78 -7.89 5.07
N ALA A 44 -6.62 -7.24 5.09
CA ALA A 44 -5.91 -6.79 3.90
C ALA A 44 -5.42 -7.98 3.08
N GLU A 45 -4.76 -8.96 3.71
CA GLU A 45 -4.35 -10.22 3.07
C GLU A 45 -5.53 -10.91 2.38
N GLN A 46 -6.64 -11.07 3.12
CA GLN A 46 -7.85 -11.70 2.58
C GLN A 46 -8.40 -10.94 1.37
N LEU A 47 -8.43 -9.60 1.42
CA LEU A 47 -8.90 -8.77 0.32
C LEU A 47 -7.99 -8.92 -0.92
N ILE A 48 -6.67 -8.84 -0.74
CA ILE A 48 -5.67 -8.99 -1.81
C ILE A 48 -5.81 -10.37 -2.50
N GLN A 49 -6.01 -11.42 -1.70
CA GLN A 49 -6.11 -12.79 -2.19
C GLN A 49 -7.41 -13.05 -2.95
N GLU A 50 -8.55 -12.54 -2.45
CA GLU A 50 -9.87 -12.94 -2.94
C GLU A 50 -10.46 -11.98 -3.98
N ILE A 51 -10.11 -10.69 -3.95
CA ILE A 51 -10.78 -9.68 -4.77
C ILE A 51 -9.76 -8.92 -5.62
N PRO A 52 -9.80 -9.04 -6.96
CA PRO A 52 -8.96 -8.26 -7.85
C PRO A 52 -9.09 -6.75 -7.62
N VAL A 53 -7.96 -6.04 -7.51
CA VAL A 53 -7.90 -4.58 -7.33
C VAL A 53 -8.71 -3.84 -8.39
N LYS A 54 -8.78 -4.37 -9.62
CA LYS A 54 -9.59 -3.81 -10.72
C LYS A 54 -11.10 -3.76 -10.44
N GLN A 55 -11.58 -4.48 -9.41
CA GLN A 55 -12.97 -4.49 -8.96
C GLN A 55 -13.20 -3.60 -7.74
N TRP A 56 -12.14 -3.01 -7.18
CA TRP A 56 -12.28 -2.11 -6.04
C TRP A 56 -12.82 -0.77 -6.52
N ASN A 57 -13.76 -0.21 -5.75
CA ASN A 57 -14.22 1.15 -5.98
C ASN A 57 -13.19 2.17 -5.45
N GLU A 58 -13.40 3.44 -5.79
CA GLU A 58 -12.49 4.53 -5.40
C GLU A 58 -12.34 4.65 -3.89
N ASP A 59 -13.43 4.50 -3.14
CA ASP A 59 -13.40 4.55 -1.66
C ASP A 59 -12.50 3.45 -1.09
N LEU A 60 -12.67 2.20 -1.53
CA LEU A 60 -11.84 1.08 -1.06
C LEU A 60 -10.38 1.24 -1.46
N LEU A 61 -10.09 1.72 -2.67
CA LEU A 61 -8.73 2.04 -3.11
C LEU A 61 -8.08 3.07 -2.18
N ASN A 62 -8.78 4.17 -1.88
CA ASN A 62 -8.27 5.25 -1.05
C ASN A 62 -8.05 4.80 0.41
N GLU A 63 -8.99 4.04 0.97
CA GLU A 63 -8.87 3.49 2.33
C GLU A 63 -7.74 2.47 2.43
N PHE A 64 -7.60 1.60 1.41
CA PHE A 64 -6.51 0.63 1.36
C PHE A 64 -5.14 1.32 1.26
N LEU A 65 -5.00 2.32 0.39
CA LEU A 65 -3.75 3.08 0.27
C LEU A 65 -3.44 3.91 1.53
N TYR A 66 -4.47 4.44 2.18
CA TYR A 66 -4.33 5.09 3.48
C TYR A 66 -3.75 4.14 4.52
N ILE A 67 -4.29 2.92 4.66
CA ILE A 67 -3.79 2.01 5.69
C ILE A 67 -2.43 1.40 5.34
N LEU A 68 -2.14 1.17 4.05
CA LEU A 68 -0.80 0.83 3.57
C LEU A 68 0.22 1.89 4.02
N ALA A 69 -0.08 3.18 3.83
CA ALA A 69 0.79 4.26 4.26
C ALA A 69 1.07 4.27 5.79
N ARG A 70 0.15 3.76 6.60
CA ARG A 70 0.28 3.68 8.07
C ARG A 70 1.03 2.44 8.54
N ASP A 71 1.07 1.39 7.73
CA ASP A 71 1.85 0.17 7.96
C ASP A 71 3.31 0.33 7.45
N ASN A 72 3.82 1.56 7.39
CA ASN A 72 5.10 1.90 6.76
C ASN A 72 6.32 1.41 7.55
N GLU A 73 6.19 1.14 8.85
CA GLU A 73 7.27 0.63 9.69
C GLU A 73 7.41 -0.90 9.60
N CYS A 74 6.28 -1.63 9.65
CA CYS A 74 6.29 -3.08 9.61
C CYS A 74 6.21 -3.66 8.19
N GLU A 75 5.66 -2.91 7.24
CA GLU A 75 5.51 -3.27 5.82
C GLU A 75 4.77 -4.62 5.58
N ILE A 76 3.88 -5.04 6.48
CA ILE A 76 3.19 -6.34 6.41
C ILE A 76 2.21 -6.38 5.23
N ILE A 77 1.44 -5.32 5.01
CA ILE A 77 0.52 -5.20 3.88
C ILE A 77 1.31 -5.22 2.56
N LEU A 78 2.46 -4.55 2.51
CA LEU A 78 3.33 -4.56 1.35
C LEU A 78 3.89 -5.96 1.07
N TYR A 79 4.31 -6.68 2.11
CA TYR A 79 4.74 -8.08 1.99
C TYR A 79 3.65 -8.94 1.34
N HIS A 80 2.38 -8.79 1.74
CA HIS A 80 1.29 -9.50 1.07
C HIS A 80 1.15 -9.08 -0.39
N LEU A 81 1.21 -7.78 -0.72
CA LEU A 81 1.12 -7.32 -2.11
C LEU A 81 2.21 -7.89 -3.03
N ILE A 82 3.46 -8.00 -2.55
CA ILE A 82 4.57 -8.58 -3.32
C ILE A 82 4.29 -10.05 -3.67
N ASN A 83 3.62 -10.79 -2.78
CA ASN A 83 3.20 -12.18 -3.02
C ASN A 83 2.01 -12.31 -4.00
N PHE A 84 1.38 -11.19 -4.40
CA PHE A 84 0.31 -11.15 -5.41
C PHE A 84 0.64 -10.10 -6.50
N PRO A 85 1.61 -10.37 -7.41
CA PRO A 85 2.16 -9.38 -8.33
C PRO A 85 1.12 -8.63 -9.17
N ASN A 86 0.11 -9.35 -9.69
CA ASN A 86 -0.97 -8.75 -10.48
C ASN A 86 -1.79 -7.72 -9.69
N GLN A 87 -1.96 -7.92 -8.39
CA GLN A 87 -2.65 -6.99 -7.51
C GLN A 87 -1.78 -5.75 -7.27
N LEU A 88 -0.50 -5.95 -6.95
CA LEU A 88 0.46 -4.86 -6.75
C LEU A 88 0.57 -3.96 -7.99
N VAL A 89 0.75 -4.53 -9.18
CA VAL A 89 0.83 -3.75 -10.43
C VAL A 89 -0.49 -3.03 -10.73
N SER A 90 -1.64 -3.64 -10.41
CA SER A 90 -2.94 -2.99 -10.58
C SER A 90 -3.12 -1.82 -9.62
N LEU A 91 -2.72 -1.98 -8.35
CA LEU A 91 -2.81 -0.94 -7.33
C LEU A 91 -1.88 0.24 -7.65
N ALA A 92 -0.66 -0.05 -8.12
CA ALA A 92 0.35 0.97 -8.42
C ALA A 92 -0.10 1.99 -9.47
N LYS A 93 -0.97 1.60 -10.40
CA LYS A 93 -1.58 2.52 -11.38
C LYS A 93 -2.40 3.63 -10.74
N HIS A 94 -2.98 3.38 -9.57
CA HIS A 94 -3.71 4.35 -8.78
C HIS A 94 -2.78 5.10 -7.83
N THR A 95 -1.78 4.43 -7.28
CA THR A 95 -0.85 5.01 -6.31
C THR A 95 -0.02 6.17 -6.85
N VAL A 96 0.30 6.20 -8.15
CA VAL A 96 1.10 7.29 -8.76
C VAL A 96 0.51 8.70 -8.52
N SER A 97 -0.79 8.81 -8.28
CA SER A 97 -1.48 10.07 -7.99
C SER A 97 -2.04 10.16 -6.58
N PHE A 98 -1.78 9.16 -5.72
CA PHE A 98 -2.28 9.14 -4.36
C PHE A 98 -1.49 10.14 -3.48
N PRO A 99 -2.14 10.98 -2.67
CA PRO A 99 -1.47 12.11 -1.99
C PRO A 99 -0.45 11.70 -0.93
N ASP A 100 -0.58 10.52 -0.33
CA ASP A 100 0.30 10.08 0.77
C ASP A 100 1.62 9.50 0.23
N GLN A 101 2.75 10.16 0.51
CA GLN A 101 4.07 9.70 0.08
C GLN A 101 4.44 8.33 0.64
N ASP A 102 3.89 7.96 1.81
CA ASP A 102 4.22 6.69 2.46
C ASP A 102 3.65 5.49 1.72
N ALA A 103 2.46 5.63 1.12
CA ALA A 103 1.94 4.63 0.17
C ALA A 103 2.78 4.59 -1.12
N ARG A 104 3.18 5.76 -1.64
CA ARG A 104 3.89 5.84 -2.93
C ARG A 104 5.27 5.19 -2.87
N TRP A 105 6.07 5.46 -1.83
CA TRP A 105 7.40 4.85 -1.74
C TRP A 105 7.32 3.34 -1.50
N GLN A 106 6.34 2.87 -0.71
CA GLN A 106 6.13 1.44 -0.47
C GLN A 106 5.80 0.71 -1.75
N ILE A 107 4.89 1.25 -2.56
CA ILE A 107 4.54 0.66 -3.86
C ILE A 107 5.73 0.70 -4.83
N ALA A 108 6.48 1.81 -4.89
CA ALA A 108 7.68 1.89 -5.71
C ALA A 108 8.70 0.82 -5.34
N TYR A 109 8.93 0.60 -4.04
CA TYR A 109 9.79 -0.47 -3.54
C TYR A 109 9.26 -1.85 -3.90
N GLY A 110 7.99 -2.14 -3.62
CA GLY A 110 7.39 -3.45 -3.91
C GLY A 110 7.47 -3.85 -5.38
N LEU A 111 7.34 -2.90 -6.31
CA LEU A 111 7.52 -3.17 -7.74
C LEU A 111 8.95 -3.66 -8.08
N GLY A 112 9.96 -3.19 -7.36
CA GLY A 112 11.34 -3.66 -7.47
C GLY A 112 11.56 -5.07 -6.92
N GLU A 113 10.68 -5.53 -6.03
CA GLU A 113 10.75 -6.85 -5.38
C GLU A 113 10.05 -7.96 -6.15
N LEU A 114 9.28 -7.64 -7.20
CA LEU A 114 8.71 -8.68 -8.06
C LEU A 114 9.82 -9.50 -8.75
N ASP A 115 9.52 -10.68 -9.29
CA ASP A 115 10.49 -11.39 -10.15
C ASP A 115 10.39 -10.91 -11.61
N GLU A 116 9.19 -10.57 -12.04
CA GLU A 116 8.91 -10.18 -13.43
C GLU A 116 9.33 -8.74 -13.73
N THR A 117 9.84 -8.54 -14.94
CA THR A 117 10.18 -7.24 -15.50
C THR A 117 9.28 -7.01 -16.70
N THR A 118 8.38 -6.03 -16.62
CA THR A 118 7.45 -5.71 -17.71
C THR A 118 7.54 -4.24 -18.09
N ALA A 119 7.20 -3.91 -19.34
CA ALA A 119 7.10 -2.52 -19.78
C ALA A 119 6.06 -1.71 -18.97
N GLU A 120 5.08 -2.38 -18.37
CA GLU A 120 4.12 -1.72 -17.47
C GLU A 120 4.78 -1.31 -16.15
N ILE A 121 5.53 -2.22 -15.50
CA ILE A 121 6.30 -1.92 -14.29
C ILE A 121 7.29 -0.78 -14.56
N GLN A 122 8.00 -0.83 -15.69
CA GLN A 122 8.93 0.22 -16.11
C GLN A 122 8.26 1.59 -16.15
N ARG A 123 7.12 1.71 -16.87
CA ARG A 123 6.39 2.99 -17.00
C ARG A 123 5.85 3.51 -15.68
N ILE A 124 5.50 2.63 -14.74
CA ILE A 124 5.03 3.03 -13.41
C ILE A 124 6.21 3.54 -12.58
N LEU A 125 7.35 2.83 -12.57
CA LEU A 125 8.55 3.27 -11.88
C LEU A 125 9.08 4.61 -12.42
N GLU A 126 9.03 4.82 -13.74
CA GLU A 126 9.39 6.11 -14.36
C GLU A 126 8.54 7.28 -13.85
N LYS A 127 7.28 7.05 -13.48
CA LYS A 127 6.45 8.07 -12.84
C LYS A 127 6.91 8.37 -11.41
N PHE A 128 7.27 7.34 -10.64
CA PHE A 128 7.79 7.52 -9.28
C PHE A 128 9.20 8.14 -9.26
N LEU A 129 10.01 7.97 -10.32
CA LEU A 129 11.33 8.61 -10.44
C LEU A 129 11.25 10.15 -10.52
N VAL A 130 10.10 10.70 -10.92
CA VAL A 130 9.85 12.14 -10.98
C VAL A 130 8.87 12.62 -9.91
N ASP A 131 8.62 11.82 -8.87
CA ASP A 131 7.77 12.19 -7.73
C ASP A 131 8.28 13.46 -7.03
N GLU A 132 7.41 14.25 -6.44
CA GLU A 132 7.80 15.47 -5.72
C GLU A 132 8.59 15.16 -4.43
N HIS A 133 8.33 14.01 -3.79
CA HIS A 133 9.01 13.60 -2.57
C HIS A 133 10.31 12.84 -2.88
N GLU A 134 11.41 13.32 -2.29
CA GLU A 134 12.75 12.75 -2.50
C GLU A 134 12.83 11.27 -2.10
N TYR A 135 12.19 10.87 -1.00
CA TYR A 135 12.20 9.48 -0.56
C TYR A 135 11.48 8.54 -1.55
N VAL A 136 10.37 8.97 -2.15
CA VAL A 136 9.68 8.20 -3.21
C VAL A 136 10.60 8.01 -4.41
N ARG A 137 11.23 9.10 -4.89
CA ARG A 137 12.19 9.03 -6.01
C ARG A 137 13.34 8.07 -5.71
N ARG A 138 13.89 8.11 -4.49
CA ARG A 138 14.98 7.24 -4.07
C ARG A 138 14.58 5.76 -4.07
N ARG A 139 13.42 5.41 -3.53
CA ARG A 139 12.90 4.03 -3.57
C ARG A 139 12.61 3.57 -4.99
N ALA A 140 12.10 4.46 -5.84
CA ALA A 140 11.91 4.18 -7.26
C ALA A 140 13.23 3.95 -8.00
N SER A 141 14.30 4.70 -7.70
CA SER A 141 15.64 4.50 -8.30
C SER A 141 16.18 3.12 -7.97
N PHE A 142 16.12 2.71 -6.70
CA PHE A 142 16.57 1.38 -6.29
C PHE A 142 15.77 0.26 -6.94
N ALA A 143 14.45 0.41 -7.03
CA ALA A 143 13.59 -0.54 -7.71
C ALA A 143 13.88 -0.62 -9.21
N TYR A 144 14.13 0.53 -9.86
CA TYR A 144 14.44 0.60 -11.29
C TYR A 144 15.78 -0.05 -11.61
N GLU A 145 16.85 0.32 -10.88
CA GLU A 145 18.20 -0.25 -11.05
C GLU A 145 18.26 -1.76 -10.80
N LYS A 146 17.40 -2.27 -9.90
CA LYS A 146 17.28 -3.71 -9.66
C LYS A 146 16.63 -4.46 -10.84
N LYS A 147 15.87 -3.76 -11.69
CA LYS A 147 14.99 -4.34 -12.71
C LYS A 147 15.44 -4.11 -14.15
N PHE A 148 16.11 -2.99 -14.43
CA PHE A 148 16.44 -2.47 -15.77
C PHE A 148 17.85 -1.88 -15.80
#